data_AF-A0A2S6IPA7-F1
#
_entry.id   AF-A0A2S6IPA7-F1
#
_cell.length_a   1.000
_cell.length_b   1.000
_cell.length_c   1.000
_cell.angle_alpha   90.00
_cell.angle_beta   90.00
_cell.angle_gamma   90.00
#
_symmetry.space_group_name_H-M   'P 1'
#
loop_
_entity.id
_entity.type
_entity.pdbx_description
1 polymer ?
#
loop_
_entity_poly.entity_id
_entity_poly.type
_entity_poly.pdbx_seq_one_letter_code
_entity_poly.pdbx_strand_id
1 'polypeptide(L)'
;MPAVPSAPAAGVVPRDRLDSRPVKSFDDLFAELSDKARTRPAGSGTVVQLDAGVHAIGKKVVEEAAEVWMAAEHEGPERTAEEISQLLYHLQVLMIARGLTLDDVYAHL
;
A
#
# COMPACT_ATOMS: atom_id res chain seq x y z
N MET A 1 28.52 -16.71 -36.82
CA MET A 1 27.35 -16.33 -36.00
C MET A 1 27.82 -15.25 -35.04
N PRO A 2 27.53 -13.96 -35.28
CA PRO A 2 27.91 -12.93 -34.33
C PRO A 2 26.98 -13.00 -33.10
N ALA A 3 27.55 -12.91 -31.91
CA ALA A 3 26.81 -12.87 -30.66
C ALA A 3 25.98 -11.58 -30.57
N VAL A 4 24.73 -11.70 -30.16
CA VAL A 4 23.85 -10.56 -29.84
C VAL A 4 24.33 -9.98 -28.50
N PRO A 5 24.69 -8.68 -28.40
CA PRO A 5 25.01 -8.08 -27.12
C PRO A 5 23.76 -7.98 -26.25
N SER A 6 23.82 -8.51 -25.02
CA SER A 6 22.76 -8.34 -24.03
C SER A 6 22.66 -6.86 -23.64
N ALA A 7 21.46 -6.30 -23.71
CA ALA A 7 21.18 -4.97 -23.19
C ALA A 7 21.50 -4.91 -21.68
N PRO A 8 22.02 -3.77 -21.16
CA PRO A 8 22.28 -3.63 -19.74
C PRO A 8 20.94 -3.64 -18.99
N ALA A 9 20.90 -4.36 -17.86
CA ALA A 9 19.80 -4.28 -16.91
C ALA A 9 19.55 -2.80 -16.56
N ALA A 10 18.30 -2.37 -16.68
CA ALA A 10 17.88 -1.00 -16.38
C ALA A 10 18.45 -0.59 -15.01
N GLY A 11 19.33 0.40 -15.02
CA GLY A 11 19.97 0.89 -13.82
C GLY A 11 18.92 1.39 -12.84
N VAL A 12 18.91 0.83 -11.64
CA VAL A 12 18.27 1.46 -10.49
C VAL A 12 18.95 2.80 -10.29
N VAL A 13 18.26 3.88 -10.67
CA VAL A 13 18.72 5.24 -10.44
C VAL A 13 18.87 5.43 -8.93
N PRO A 14 20.03 5.87 -8.42
CA PRO A 14 20.20 6.16 -7.00
C PRO A 14 19.19 7.23 -6.57
N ARG A 15 18.28 6.87 -5.66
CA ARG A 15 17.35 7.81 -5.03
C ARG A 15 18.12 8.65 -4.02
N ASP A 16 18.94 9.59 -4.50
CA ASP A 16 19.57 10.56 -3.59
C ASP A 16 19.27 12.00 -4.01
N ARG A 17 18.51 12.65 -3.12
CA ARG A 17 18.28 14.10 -2.94
C ARG A 17 17.40 14.82 -3.97
N LEU A 18 16.08 14.89 -3.69
CA LEU A 18 15.23 16.10 -3.87
C LEU A 18 13.73 15.90 -3.50
N ASP A 19 13.41 15.16 -2.43
CA ASP A 19 12.08 15.25 -1.83
C ASP A 19 12.22 15.25 -0.30
N SER A 20 12.25 16.45 0.29
CA SER A 20 12.27 16.66 1.74
C SER A 20 10.91 16.35 2.40
N ARG A 21 10.04 15.62 1.71
CA ARG A 21 8.76 15.17 2.26
C ARG A 21 9.03 13.96 3.14
N PRO A 22 8.64 13.98 4.43
CA PRO A 22 8.79 12.81 5.28
C PRO A 22 8.03 11.64 4.65
N VAL A 23 8.78 10.59 4.28
CA VAL A 23 8.21 9.32 3.84
C VAL A 23 7.48 8.73 5.03
N LYS A 24 6.18 8.45 4.86
CA LYS A 24 5.38 7.81 5.92
C LYS A 24 5.84 6.37 6.07
N SER A 25 6.15 5.96 7.30
CA SER A 25 6.33 4.55 7.62
C SER A 25 4.99 3.81 7.64
N PHE A 26 5.04 2.47 7.70
CA PHE A 26 3.85 1.64 7.88
C PHE A 26 3.12 2.02 9.18
N ASP A 27 3.86 2.25 10.25
CA ASP A 27 3.39 2.63 11.58
C ASP A 27 2.77 4.04 11.57
N ASP A 28 3.39 5.00 10.88
CA ASP A 28 2.86 6.36 10.74
C ASP A 28 1.51 6.36 10.02
N LEU A 29 1.40 5.55 8.95
CA LEU A 29 0.14 5.39 8.23
C LEU A 29 -0.93 4.78 9.16
N PHE A 30 -0.59 3.73 9.91
CA PHE A 30 -1.54 3.07 10.79
C PHE A 30 -2.04 4.01 11.89
N ALA A 31 -1.13 4.81 12.47
CA ALA A 31 -1.47 5.83 13.44
C ALA A 31 -2.41 6.91 12.85
N GLU A 32 -2.14 7.38 11.63
CA GLU A 32 -3.00 8.34 10.93
C GLU A 32 -4.39 7.77 10.65
N LEU A 33 -4.48 6.54 10.14
CA LEU A 33 -5.77 5.90 9.84
C LEU A 33 -6.56 5.63 11.12
N SER A 34 -5.89 5.23 12.19
CA SER A 34 -6.48 5.05 13.51
C SER A 34 -7.03 6.37 14.07
N ASP A 35 -6.30 7.47 13.88
CA ASP A 35 -6.81 8.80 14.25
C ASP A 35 -8.04 9.17 13.43
N LYS A 36 -8.01 9.00 12.09
CA LYS A 36 -9.18 9.25 11.24
C LYS A 36 -10.40 8.42 11.63
N ALA A 37 -10.20 7.16 12.02
CA ALA A 37 -11.28 6.30 12.50
C ALA A 37 -11.92 6.84 13.78
N ARG A 38 -11.12 7.44 14.67
CA ARG A 38 -11.56 8.05 15.94
C ARG A 38 -12.18 9.43 15.74
N THR A 39 -11.50 10.33 15.02
CA THR A 39 -11.88 11.74 14.88
C THR A 39 -12.91 11.97 13.78
N ARG A 40 -13.07 10.99 12.88
CA ARG A 40 -14.05 10.94 11.80
C ARG A 40 -14.15 12.25 10.99
N PRO A 41 -13.03 12.77 10.44
CA PRO A 41 -13.03 14.04 9.72
C PRO A 41 -13.92 13.95 8.46
N ALA A 42 -14.68 15.02 8.20
CA ALA A 42 -15.58 15.09 7.07
C ALA A 42 -14.82 14.93 5.74
N GLY A 43 -15.39 14.15 4.81
CA GLY A 43 -14.78 13.88 3.50
C GLY A 43 -13.64 12.85 3.50
N SER A 44 -13.32 12.23 4.65
CA SER A 44 -12.30 11.19 4.70
C SER A 44 -12.74 9.91 4.00
N GLY A 45 -12.01 9.51 2.95
CA GLY A 45 -12.22 8.24 2.26
C GLY A 45 -12.07 7.03 3.19
N THR A 46 -11.18 7.11 4.20
CA THR A 46 -11.03 6.08 5.23
C THR A 46 -12.32 5.89 6.02
N VAL A 47 -12.96 7.00 6.43
CA VAL A 47 -14.22 6.95 7.19
C VAL A 47 -15.32 6.34 6.34
N VAL A 48 -15.42 6.72 5.06
CA VAL A 48 -16.39 6.14 4.12
C VAL A 48 -16.22 4.62 3.99
N GLN A 49 -14.99 4.13 3.90
CA GLN A 49 -14.73 2.69 3.82
C GLN A 49 -15.07 1.96 5.13
N LEU A 50 -14.72 2.54 6.27
CA LEU A 50 -15.08 1.98 7.59
C LEU A 50 -16.60 1.88 7.75
N ASP A 51 -17.34 2.90 7.33
CA ASP A 51 -18.80 2.93 7.39
C ASP A 51 -19.44 1.92 6.41
N ALA A 52 -18.80 1.67 5.27
CA ALA A 52 -19.24 0.63 4.31
C ALA A 52 -19.00 -0.80 4.83
N GLY A 53 -18.16 -0.96 5.85
CA GLY A 53 -17.96 -2.21 6.58
C GLY A 53 -16.99 -3.21 5.93
N VAL A 54 -16.72 -4.28 6.68
CA VAL A 54 -15.67 -5.28 6.39
C VAL A 54 -15.80 -5.89 4.99
N HIS A 55 -17.02 -6.13 4.51
CA HIS A 55 -17.24 -6.72 3.18
C HIS A 55 -16.77 -5.81 2.05
N ALA A 56 -17.03 -4.50 2.15
CA ALA A 56 -16.61 -3.52 1.15
C ALA A 56 -15.08 -3.35 1.17
N ILE A 57 -14.48 -3.28 2.36
CA ILE A 57 -13.03 -3.19 2.54
C ILE A 57 -12.35 -4.46 1.99
N GLY A 58 -12.88 -5.64 2.31
CA GLY A 58 -12.33 -6.92 1.83
C GLY A 58 -12.33 -7.05 0.31
N LYS A 59 -13.36 -6.53 -0.37
CA LYS A 59 -13.36 -6.45 -1.85
C LYS A 59 -12.19 -5.64 -2.38
N LYS A 60 -11.90 -4.47 -1.78
CA LYS A 60 -10.75 -3.66 -2.17
C LYS A 60 -9.43 -4.37 -1.92
N VAL A 61 -9.27 -5.07 -0.79
CA VAL A 61 -8.05 -5.88 -0.55
C VAL A 61 -7.83 -6.90 -1.67
N VAL A 62 -8.88 -7.59 -2.13
CA VAL A 62 -8.78 -8.57 -3.23
C VAL A 62 -8.49 -7.89 -4.57
N GLU A 63 -9.13 -6.75 -4.84
CA GLU A 63 -8.90 -5.93 -6.05
C GLU A 63 -7.43 -5.48 -6.14
N GLU A 64 -6.91 -4.83 -5.09
CA GLU A 64 -5.53 -4.37 -5.06
C GLU A 64 -4.53 -5.54 -5.11
N ALA A 65 -4.83 -6.68 -4.49
CA ALA A 65 -3.96 -7.86 -4.58
C ALA A 65 -3.84 -8.39 -6.02
N ALA A 66 -4.94 -8.36 -6.78
CA ALA A 66 -4.92 -8.69 -8.19
C ALA A 66 -4.12 -7.65 -9.00
N GLU A 67 -4.32 -6.36 -8.73
CA GLU A 67 -3.60 -5.27 -9.40
C GLU A 67 -2.10 -5.30 -9.11
N VAL A 68 -1.69 -5.57 -7.87
CA VAL A 68 -0.28 -5.80 -7.50
C VAL A 68 0.35 -6.90 -8.35
N TRP A 69 -0.33 -8.03 -8.50
CA TRP A 69 0.18 -9.15 -9.30
C TRP A 69 0.30 -8.74 -10.77
N MET A 70 -0.73 -8.13 -11.34
CA MET A 70 -0.73 -7.68 -12.73
C MET A 70 0.35 -6.64 -13.00
N ALA A 71 0.51 -5.65 -12.12
CA ALA A 71 1.53 -4.61 -12.25
C ALA A 71 2.95 -5.18 -12.15
N ALA A 72 3.17 -6.14 -11.24
CA ALA A 72 4.45 -6.83 -11.09
C ALA A 72 4.84 -7.63 -12.33
N GLU A 73 3.87 -8.26 -13.00
CA GLU A 73 4.09 -9.05 -14.21
C GLU A 73 4.23 -8.19 -15.47
N HIS A 74 3.54 -7.03 -15.54
CA HIS A 74 3.30 -6.35 -16.82
C HIS A 74 3.56 -4.84 -16.87
N GLU A 75 3.65 -4.15 -15.74
CA GLU A 75 3.66 -2.67 -15.71
C GLU A 75 4.94 -2.06 -15.11
N GLY A 76 5.74 -2.87 -14.41
CA GLY A 76 7.07 -2.50 -13.94
C GLY A 76 7.09 -1.84 -12.55
N PRO A 77 8.29 -1.42 -12.09
CA PRO A 77 8.52 -1.15 -10.66
C PRO A 77 7.71 0.01 -10.06
N GLU A 78 7.43 1.05 -10.86
CA GLU A 78 6.70 2.23 -10.38
C GLU A 78 5.22 1.91 -10.12
N ARG A 79 4.52 1.33 -11.10
CA ARG A 79 3.13 0.87 -10.92
C ARG A 79 3.02 -0.21 -9.85
N THR A 80 3.95 -1.16 -9.82
CA THR A 80 3.97 -2.18 -8.76
C THR A 80 4.06 -1.55 -7.37
N ALA A 81 4.92 -0.55 -7.19
CA ALA A 81 5.03 0.14 -5.90
C ALA A 81 3.76 0.92 -5.54
N GLU A 82 3.08 1.50 -6.54
CA GLU A 82 1.79 2.17 -6.36
C GLU A 82 0.72 1.19 -5.87
N GLU A 83 0.52 0.06 -6.54
CA GLU A 83 -0.51 -0.92 -6.13
C GLU A 83 -0.19 -1.55 -4.78
N ILE A 84 1.09 -1.82 -4.48
CA ILE A 84 1.49 -2.28 -3.15
C ILE A 84 1.11 -1.24 -2.09
N SER A 85 1.30 0.06 -2.38
CA SER A 85 0.92 1.11 -1.44
C SER A 85 -0.58 1.16 -1.17
N GLN A 86 -1.40 0.94 -2.21
CA GLN A 86 -2.86 0.86 -2.09
C GLN A 86 -3.30 -0.37 -1.31
N LEU A 87 -2.70 -1.53 -1.57
CA LEU A 87 -2.94 -2.76 -0.84
C LEU A 87 -2.60 -2.61 0.66
N LEU A 88 -1.45 -2.03 0.99
CA LEU A 88 -1.07 -1.79 2.38
C LEU A 88 -2.04 -0.83 3.09
N TYR A 89 -2.50 0.22 2.40
CA TYR A 89 -3.55 1.10 2.91
C TYR A 89 -4.83 0.32 3.24
N HIS A 90 -5.35 -0.47 2.30
CA HIS A 90 -6.60 -1.21 2.49
C HIS A 90 -6.49 -2.32 3.55
N LEU A 91 -5.33 -2.96 3.67
CA LEU A 91 -5.04 -3.90 4.75
C LEU A 91 -5.08 -3.23 6.13
N GLN A 92 -4.47 -2.05 6.28
CA GLN A 92 -4.53 -1.32 7.55
C GLN A 92 -5.95 -0.82 7.88
N VAL A 93 -6.74 -0.41 6.88
CA VAL A 93 -8.18 -0.09 7.08
C VAL A 93 -8.95 -1.34 7.55
N LEU A 94 -8.66 -2.52 6.97
CA LEU A 94 -9.25 -3.78 7.40
C LEU A 94 -8.87 -4.13 8.85
N MET A 95 -7.60 -3.93 9.23
CA MET A 95 -7.14 -4.12 10.61
C MET A 95 -7.96 -3.28 11.58
N ILE A 96 -8.12 -1.99 11.30
CA ILE A 96 -8.92 -1.06 12.12
C ILE A 96 -10.39 -1.51 12.18
N ALA A 97 -10.99 -1.89 11.05
CA ALA A 97 -12.38 -2.38 11.00
C ALA A 97 -12.59 -3.69 11.80
N ARG A 98 -11.51 -4.45 12.04
CA ARG A 98 -11.52 -5.69 12.83
C ARG A 98 -11.02 -5.51 14.27
N GLY A 99 -10.62 -4.30 14.64
CA GLY A 99 -10.08 -4.00 15.97
C GLY A 99 -8.69 -4.61 16.23
N LEU A 100 -7.90 -4.84 15.17
CA LEU A 100 -6.53 -5.34 15.27
C LEU A 100 -5.54 -4.19 15.43
N THR A 101 -4.52 -4.41 16.26
CA THR A 101 -3.34 -3.55 16.39
C THR A 101 -2.22 -4.00 15.46
N LEU A 102 -1.17 -3.18 15.33
CA LEU A 102 0.07 -3.60 14.65
C LEU A 102 0.72 -4.79 15.36
N ASP A 103 0.75 -4.78 16.69
CA ASP A 103 1.34 -5.85 17.50
C ASP A 103 0.66 -7.20 17.24
N ASP A 104 -0.67 -7.21 17.09
CA ASP A 104 -1.42 -8.43 16.75
C ASP A 104 -0.95 -9.05 15.43
N VAL A 105 -0.56 -8.23 14.45
CA VAL A 105 -0.05 -8.70 13.15
C VAL A 105 1.44 -9.03 13.21
N TYR A 106 2.23 -8.19 13.86
CA TYR A 106 3.68 -8.34 13.99
C TYR A 106 4.07 -9.57 14.80
N ALA A 107 3.22 -10.04 15.71
CA ALA A 107 3.42 -11.30 16.42
C ALA A 107 3.47 -12.54 15.49
N HIS A 108 3.10 -12.40 14.21
CA HIS A 108 3.08 -13.47 13.22
C HIS A 108 4.16 -13.34 12.13
N LEU A 109 5.06 -12.35 12.22
CA LEU A 109 6.16 -12.14 11.27
C LEU A 109 7.48 -12.71 11.81
#